data_AF-A0A9X1SXR9-F1
#
_entry.id   AF-A0A9X1SXR9-F1
#
_cell.length_a   1.000
_cell.length_b   1.000
_cell.length_c   1.000
_cell.angle_alpha   90.00
_cell.angle_beta   90.00
_cell.angle_gamma   90.00
#
_symmetry.space_group_name_H-M   'P 1'
#
loop_
_entity.id
_entity.type
_entity.pdbx_description
1 polymer ?
#
loop_
_entity_poly.entity_id
_entity_poly.type
_entity_poly.pdbx_seq_one_letter_code
_entity_poly.pdbx_strand_id
1 'polypeptide(L)'
;MSLRLPSADLVITGRDPEAVLSAKIIGATAVALVVAAAGVPLNRAGLLPVLFVLIALVLVGAAAYLLPDVLVRRQARARREEFIQALPVWCDLVALEMAGAAAPQEALVTAAEAGTTWPMHALRDTLHRAVLAREGHWQALTDLGTRIGIPDLAELGRLSQLVSHEGAQVRDTLIERAASIRRRALAGSLGQAGQRDESMRLAVLVVAAGVIGLMMFPGAMAVMSL
;
A
#
# COMPACT_ATOMS: atom_id res chain seq x y z
N MET A 1 -3.34 6.32 20.53
CA MET A 1 -3.68 6.06 19.11
C MET A 1 -2.47 5.41 18.45
N SER A 2 -2.36 4.08 18.59
CA SER A 2 -1.17 3.32 18.19
C SER A 2 -1.08 3.19 16.68
N LEU A 3 -0.08 3.84 16.08
CA LEU A 3 0.34 3.70 14.68
C LEU A 3 0.99 2.32 14.44
N ARG A 4 0.24 1.23 14.64
CA ARG A 4 0.66 -0.10 14.18
C ARG A 4 0.43 -0.15 12.68
N LEU A 5 1.51 -0.13 11.91
CA LEU A 5 1.49 -0.44 10.47
C LEU A 5 0.70 -1.75 10.29
N PRO A 6 -0.35 -1.80 9.45
CA PRO A 6 -1.11 -3.02 9.23
C PRO A 6 -0.16 -4.10 8.68
N SER A 7 -0.09 -5.25 9.34
CA SER A 7 0.81 -6.36 8.98
C SER A 7 0.68 -6.79 7.50
N ALA A 8 -0.50 -6.58 6.91
CA ALA A 8 -0.78 -6.86 5.51
C ALA A 8 -0.02 -5.94 4.52
N ASP A 9 0.31 -4.70 4.91
CA ASP A 9 1.04 -3.75 4.06
C ASP A 9 2.54 -4.10 3.99
N LEU A 10 3.09 -4.68 5.06
CA LEU A 10 4.46 -5.21 5.11
C LEU A 10 4.62 -6.49 4.30
N VAL A 11 3.64 -7.40 4.41
CA VAL A 11 3.69 -8.68 3.68
C VAL A 11 3.58 -8.48 2.18
N ILE A 12 2.77 -7.52 1.70
CA ILE A 12 2.62 -7.29 0.26
C ILE A 12 3.81 -6.55 -0.37
N THR A 13 4.56 -5.78 0.42
CA THR A 13 5.74 -5.04 -0.05
C THR A 13 7.04 -5.83 0.08
N GLY A 14 7.03 -6.97 0.77
CA GLY A 14 8.20 -7.83 0.97
C GLY A 14 9.34 -7.14 1.73
N ARG A 15 9.04 -6.05 2.45
CA ARG A 15 10.04 -5.29 3.19
C ARG A 15 10.07 -5.73 4.65
N ASP A 16 11.29 -6.00 5.13
CA ASP A 16 11.53 -6.21 6.54
C ASP A 16 11.10 -4.98 7.36
N PRO A 17 10.37 -5.15 8.47
CA PRO A 17 10.02 -4.05 9.36
C PRO A 17 11.26 -3.27 9.85
N GLU A 18 12.42 -3.91 9.90
CA GLU A 18 13.70 -3.29 10.27
C GLU A 18 14.25 -2.34 9.20
N ALA A 19 13.98 -2.58 7.92
CA ALA A 19 14.40 -1.68 6.83
C ALA A 19 13.59 -0.38 6.84
N VAL A 20 12.31 -0.45 7.21
CA VAL A 20 11.45 0.73 7.37
C VAL A 20 11.84 1.50 8.64
N LEU A 21 12.17 0.81 9.72
CA LEU A 21 12.63 1.42 10.97
C LEU A 21 13.99 2.10 10.81
N SER A 22 14.94 1.48 10.11
CA SER A 22 16.26 2.06 9.84
C SER A 22 16.18 3.28 8.92
N ALA A 23 15.35 3.24 7.87
CA ALA A 23 15.08 4.42 7.05
C ALA A 23 14.44 5.56 7.86
N LYS A 24 13.55 5.24 8.81
CA LYS A 24 12.90 6.21 9.71
C LYS A 24 13.91 6.87 10.66
N ILE A 25 14.83 6.09 11.23
CA ILE A 25 15.88 6.58 12.11
C ILE A 25 16.90 7.42 11.32
N ILE A 26 17.36 6.94 10.17
CA ILE A 26 18.34 7.65 9.33
C ILE A 26 17.76 8.98 8.82
N GLY A 27 16.52 8.98 8.32
CA GLY A 27 15.85 10.18 7.84
C GLY A 27 15.65 11.24 8.93
N ALA A 28 15.19 10.82 10.12
CA ALA A 28 15.02 11.73 11.26
C ALA A 28 16.36 12.27 11.76
N THR A 29 17.40 11.44 11.80
CA THR A 29 18.74 11.82 12.27
C THR A 29 19.43 12.77 11.28
N ALA A 30 19.33 12.52 9.98
CA ALA A 30 19.91 13.37 8.93
C ALA A 30 19.24 14.76 8.92
N VAL A 31 17.92 14.80 9.03
CA VAL A 31 17.16 16.05 9.17
C VAL A 31 17.56 16.83 10.42
N ALA A 32 17.63 16.16 11.58
CA ALA A 32 18.03 16.80 12.82
C ALA A 32 19.44 17.39 12.73
N LEU A 33 20.37 16.68 12.07
CA LEU A 33 21.72 17.13 11.78
C LEU A 33 21.75 18.37 10.88
N VAL A 34 20.97 18.39 9.80
CA VAL A 34 20.91 19.54 8.87
C VAL A 34 20.31 20.77 9.56
N VAL A 35 19.23 20.60 10.33
CA VAL A 35 18.59 21.70 11.07
C VAL A 35 19.51 22.22 12.18
N ALA A 36 20.22 21.35 12.89
CA ALA A 36 21.19 21.77 13.90
C ALA A 36 22.40 22.48 13.27
N ALA A 37 22.95 21.94 12.17
CA ALA A 37 24.11 22.49 11.49
C ALA A 37 23.83 23.88 10.88
N ALA A 38 22.62 24.11 10.35
CA ALA A 38 22.22 25.41 9.79
C ALA A 38 21.65 26.37 10.85
N GLY A 39 20.87 25.87 11.82
CA GLY A 39 20.18 26.70 12.81
C GLY A 39 21.09 27.30 13.87
N VAL A 40 22.10 26.55 14.33
CA VAL A 40 23.05 27.02 15.36
C VAL A 40 23.87 28.25 14.92
N PRO A 41 24.49 28.30 13.72
CA PRO A 41 25.24 29.48 13.29
C PRO A 41 24.33 30.68 13.00
N LEU A 42 23.13 30.49 12.44
CA LEU A 42 22.19 31.59 12.20
C LEU A 42 21.64 32.18 13.50
N ASN A 43 21.38 31.35 14.51
CA ASN A 43 21.00 31.82 15.85
C ASN A 43 22.15 32.58 16.53
N ARG A 44 23.38 32.07 16.45
CA ARG A 44 24.58 32.76 16.97
C ARG A 44 24.82 34.12 16.30
N ALA A 45 24.45 34.25 15.03
CA ALA A 45 24.52 35.50 14.28
C ALA A 45 23.34 36.45 14.53
N GLY A 46 22.38 36.09 15.39
CA GLY A 46 21.19 36.90 15.69
C GLY A 46 20.16 36.98 14.56
N LEU A 47 20.35 36.21 13.49
CA LEU A 47 19.52 36.23 12.28
C LEU A 47 18.23 35.39 12.44
N LEU A 48 18.22 34.43 13.38
CA LEU A 48 17.06 33.58 13.65
C LEU A 48 16.82 33.42 15.16
N PRO A 49 15.61 33.71 15.67
CA PRO A 49 15.24 33.43 17.05
C PRO A 49 15.31 31.93 17.36
N VAL A 50 15.75 31.57 18.58
CA VAL A 50 15.75 30.17 19.09
C VAL A 50 14.42 29.47 18.87
N LEU A 51 13.31 30.20 19.03
CA LEU A 51 11.96 29.67 18.83
C LEU A 51 11.72 29.18 17.39
N PHE A 52 12.30 29.83 16.38
CA PHE A 52 12.16 29.42 14.98
C PHE A 52 12.95 28.15 14.68
N VAL A 53 14.16 28.01 15.24
CA VAL A 53 14.95 26.78 15.14
C VAL A 53 14.21 25.61 15.79
N LEU A 54 13.55 25.85 16.94
CA LEU A 54 12.74 24.84 17.62
C LEU A 54 11.49 24.44 16.80
N ILE A 55 10.76 25.40 16.24
CA ILE A 55 9.58 25.12 15.40
C ILE A 55 9.97 24.37 14.12
N ALA A 56 11.06 24.78 13.46
CA ALA A 56 11.59 24.08 12.29
C ALA A 56 11.98 22.64 12.64
N LEU A 57 12.71 22.43 13.74
CA LEU A 57 13.10 21.10 14.20
C LEU A 57 11.88 20.19 14.45
N VAL A 58 10.83 20.73 15.08
CA VAL A 58 9.58 19.99 15.32
C VAL A 58 8.86 19.67 14.01
N LEU A 59 8.74 20.62 13.08
CA LEU A 59 8.08 20.41 11.79
C LEU A 59 8.82 19.40 10.92
N VAL A 60 10.14 19.52 10.78
CA VAL A 60 10.90 18.57 9.95
C VAL A 60 11.03 17.21 10.64
N GLY A 61 11.13 17.16 11.97
CA GLY A 61 11.08 15.91 12.74
C GLY A 61 9.74 15.18 12.57
N ALA A 62 8.62 15.91 12.65
CA ALA A 62 7.29 15.35 12.39
C ALA A 62 7.15 14.88 10.94
N ALA A 63 7.63 15.66 9.95
CA ALA A 63 7.60 15.28 8.55
C ALA A 63 8.44 14.02 8.28
N ALA A 64 9.65 13.93 8.83
CA ALA A 64 10.53 12.77 8.70
C ALA A 64 9.94 11.50 9.33
N TYR A 65 9.20 11.64 10.44
CA TYR A 65 8.52 10.53 11.08
C TYR A 65 7.34 9.99 10.26
N LEU A 66 6.61 10.88 9.57
CA LEU A 66 5.40 10.55 8.81
C LEU A 66 5.67 10.12 7.36
N LEU A 67 6.76 10.59 6.75
CA LEU A 67 7.11 10.28 5.35
C LEU A 67 7.21 8.78 5.03
N PRO A 68 7.92 7.94 5.81
CA PRO A 68 8.06 6.53 5.48
C PRO A 68 6.73 5.77 5.58
N ASP A 69 5.88 6.13 6.54
CA ASP A 69 4.57 5.49 6.73
C ASP A 69 3.65 5.77 5.53
N VAL A 70 3.69 6.98 4.97
CA VAL A 70 2.93 7.34 3.75
C VAL A 70 3.47 6.62 2.53
N LEU A 71 4.80 6.52 2.37
CA LEU A 71 5.42 5.84 1.24
C LEU A 71 5.10 4.34 1.22
N VAL A 72 5.19 3.67 2.37
CA VAL A 72 4.84 2.24 2.50
C VAL A 72 3.37 2.01 2.17
N ARG A 73 2.46 2.83 2.69
CA ARG A 73 1.02 2.73 2.39
C ARG A 73 0.73 2.94 0.91
N ARG A 74 1.39 3.90 0.26
CA ARG A 74 1.25 4.15 -1.18
C ARG A 74 1.73 2.96 -2.00
N GLN A 75 2.88 2.38 -1.65
CA GLN A 75 3.40 1.19 -2.32
C GLN A 75 2.51 -0.03 -2.13
N ALA A 76 2.03 -0.27 -0.90
CA ALA A 76 1.09 -1.34 -0.60
C ALA A 76 -0.22 -1.20 -1.39
N ARG A 77 -0.75 0.03 -1.49
CA ARG A 77 -1.95 0.32 -2.30
C ARG A 77 -1.72 0.03 -3.77
N ALA A 78 -0.60 0.48 -4.34
CA ALA A 78 -0.26 0.23 -5.74
C ALA A 78 -0.14 -1.27 -6.04
N ARG A 79 0.49 -2.05 -5.15
CA ARG A 79 0.58 -3.52 -5.29
C ARG A 79 -0.77 -4.22 -5.19
N ARG A 80 -1.67 -3.75 -4.31
CA ARG A 80 -3.05 -4.26 -4.25
C ARG A 80 -3.82 -3.97 -5.53
N GLU A 81 -3.67 -2.76 -6.07
CA GLU A 81 -4.31 -2.38 -7.35
C GLU A 81 -3.81 -3.23 -8.51
N GLU A 82 -2.50 -3.46 -8.62
CA GLU A 82 -1.89 -4.35 -9.61
C GLU A 82 -2.48 -5.77 -9.53
N PHE A 83 -2.61 -6.31 -8.31
CA PHE A 83 -3.21 -7.63 -8.11
C PHE A 83 -4.69 -7.68 -8.47
N ILE A 84 -5.48 -6.67 -8.07
CA ILE A 84 -6.91 -6.59 -8.37
C ILE A 84 -7.13 -6.52 -9.89
N GLN A 85 -6.25 -5.85 -10.63
CA GLN A 85 -6.30 -5.80 -12.09
C GLN A 85 -5.91 -7.13 -12.74
N ALA A 86 -4.96 -7.86 -12.16
CA ALA A 86 -4.51 -9.15 -12.67
C ALA A 86 -5.48 -10.31 -12.34
N LEU A 87 -6.25 -10.21 -11.24
CA LEU A 87 -7.12 -11.28 -10.75
C LEU A 87 -8.19 -11.75 -11.76
N PRO A 88 -8.91 -10.86 -12.49
CA PRO A 88 -9.83 -11.27 -13.54
C PRO A 88 -9.14 -12.02 -14.68
N VAL A 89 -7.94 -11.59 -15.08
CA VAL A 89 -7.17 -12.24 -16.14
C VAL A 89 -6.80 -13.66 -15.73
N TRP A 90 -6.35 -13.85 -14.48
CA TRP A 90 -6.10 -15.19 -13.95
C TRP A 90 -7.37 -16.05 -13.94
N CYS A 91 -8.51 -15.52 -13.51
CA CYS A 91 -9.78 -16.26 -13.52
C CYS A 91 -10.20 -16.70 -14.93
N ASP A 92 -10.02 -15.82 -15.93
CA ASP A 92 -10.29 -16.14 -17.34
C ASP A 92 -9.36 -17.25 -17.85
N LEU A 93 -8.07 -17.23 -17.47
CA LEU A 93 -7.10 -18.29 -17.78
C LEU A 93 -7.45 -19.61 -17.10
N VAL A 94 -7.84 -19.60 -15.82
CA VAL A 94 -8.30 -20.81 -15.11
C VAL A 94 -9.52 -21.40 -15.81
N ALA A 95 -10.47 -20.56 -16.20
CA ALA A 95 -11.66 -21.00 -16.92
C ALA A 95 -11.32 -21.62 -18.29
N LEU A 96 -10.31 -21.08 -18.98
CA LEU A 96 -9.79 -21.62 -20.25
C LEU A 96 -9.14 -22.99 -20.04
N GLU A 97 -8.29 -23.16 -19.03
CA GLU A 97 -7.66 -24.44 -18.68
C GLU A 97 -8.70 -25.50 -18.28
N MET A 98 -9.72 -25.12 -17.51
CA MET A 98 -10.82 -26.01 -17.14
C MET A 98 -11.64 -26.48 -18.36
N ALA A 99 -11.76 -25.65 -19.41
CA ALA A 99 -12.41 -26.04 -20.66
C ALA A 99 -11.59 -27.10 -21.44
N GLY A 100 -10.27 -27.14 -21.25
CA GLY A 100 -9.35 -28.11 -21.83
C GLY A 100 -9.32 -29.49 -21.16
N ALA A 101 -10.27 -29.79 -20.26
CA ALA A 101 -10.35 -31.01 -19.45
C ALA A 101 -9.26 -31.16 -18.37
N ALA A 102 -8.57 -30.08 -17.99
CA ALA A 102 -7.67 -30.09 -16.84
C ALA A 102 -8.45 -30.27 -15.52
N ALA A 103 -7.87 -30.99 -14.56
CA ALA A 103 -8.42 -31.06 -13.21
C ALA A 103 -8.50 -29.65 -12.59
N PRO A 104 -9.55 -29.29 -11.84
CA PRO A 104 -9.72 -27.93 -11.29
C PRO A 104 -8.50 -27.39 -10.55
N GLN A 105 -7.79 -28.26 -9.82
CA GLN A 105 -6.60 -27.94 -9.05
C GLN A 105 -5.38 -27.69 -9.96
N GLU A 106 -5.24 -28.48 -11.02
CA GLU A 106 -4.16 -28.35 -12.00
C GLU A 106 -4.34 -27.08 -12.85
N ALA A 107 -5.57 -26.80 -13.28
CA ALA A 107 -5.92 -25.58 -14.01
C ALA A 107 -5.53 -24.29 -13.25
N LEU A 108 -5.66 -24.28 -11.91
CA LEU A 108 -5.23 -23.13 -11.09
C LEU A 108 -3.73 -22.88 -11.17
N VAL A 109 -2.93 -23.94 -11.13
CA VAL A 109 -1.47 -23.87 -11.16
C VAL A 109 -1.01 -23.47 -12.56
N THR A 110 -1.52 -24.13 -13.60
CA THR A 110 -1.20 -23.84 -15.01
C THR A 110 -1.53 -22.40 -15.38
N ALA A 111 -2.71 -21.91 -14.99
CA ALA A 111 -3.10 -20.53 -15.22
C ALA A 111 -2.21 -19.52 -14.48
N ALA A 112 -1.70 -19.85 -13.30
CA ALA A 112 -0.76 -19.01 -12.57
C ALA A 112 0.66 -19.03 -13.19
N GLU A 113 1.03 -20.09 -13.89
CA GLU A 113 2.29 -20.21 -14.62
C GLU A 113 2.32 -19.47 -15.95
N ALA A 114 1.15 -19.24 -16.56
CA ALA A 114 1.03 -18.51 -17.82
C ALA A 114 1.47 -17.04 -17.73
N GLY A 115 1.52 -16.45 -16.54
CA GLY A 115 1.87 -15.04 -16.34
C GLY A 115 3.21 -14.80 -15.64
N THR A 116 3.92 -13.76 -16.07
CA THR A 116 5.22 -13.32 -15.51
C THR A 116 5.12 -12.15 -14.54
N THR A 117 3.91 -11.71 -14.22
CA THR A 117 3.66 -10.57 -13.34
C THR A 117 3.77 -10.97 -11.87
N TRP A 118 4.02 -10.01 -10.98
CA TRP A 118 4.13 -10.28 -9.55
C TRP A 118 2.89 -10.98 -8.94
N PRO A 119 1.63 -10.61 -9.30
CA PRO A 119 0.44 -11.34 -8.83
C PRO A 119 0.44 -12.82 -9.20
N MET A 120 0.87 -13.15 -10.42
CA MET A 120 0.91 -14.52 -10.93
C MET A 120 1.97 -15.35 -10.22
N HIS A 121 3.14 -14.77 -9.96
CA HIS A 121 4.16 -15.38 -9.12
C HIS A 121 3.64 -15.66 -7.69
N ALA A 122 2.93 -14.71 -7.08
CA ALA A 122 2.39 -14.86 -5.74
C ALA A 122 1.31 -15.96 -5.67
N LEU A 123 0.44 -16.05 -6.69
CA LEU A 123 -0.54 -17.13 -6.83
C LEU A 123 0.16 -18.48 -7.00
N ARG A 124 1.09 -18.59 -7.96
CA ARG A 124 1.84 -19.83 -8.25
C ARG A 124 2.58 -20.35 -7.02
N ASP A 125 3.31 -19.48 -6.32
CA ASP A 125 4.09 -19.83 -5.14
C ASP A 125 3.20 -20.25 -3.96
N THR A 126 2.01 -19.65 -3.84
CA THR A 126 1.03 -20.05 -2.83
C THR A 126 0.42 -21.41 -3.15
N LEU A 127 0.04 -21.64 -4.40
CA LEU A 127 -0.54 -22.92 -4.85
C LEU A 127 0.48 -24.06 -4.74
N HIS A 128 1.73 -23.84 -5.15
CA HIS A 128 2.82 -24.82 -4.99
C HIS A 128 3.05 -25.17 -3.53
N ARG A 129 3.08 -24.17 -2.64
CA ARG A 129 3.22 -24.41 -1.18
C ARG A 129 2.03 -25.18 -0.61
N ALA A 130 0.81 -24.91 -1.07
CA ALA A 130 -0.38 -25.64 -0.64
C ALA A 130 -0.28 -27.14 -0.98
N VAL A 131 0.20 -27.48 -2.19
CA VAL A 131 0.44 -28.88 -2.60
C VAL A 131 1.43 -29.56 -1.65
N LEU A 132 2.56 -28.91 -1.37
CA LEU A 132 3.58 -29.44 -0.46
C LEU A 132 3.08 -29.59 0.99
N ALA A 133 2.25 -28.66 1.45
CA ALA A 133 1.64 -28.67 2.78
C ALA A 133 0.42 -29.61 2.89
N ARG A 134 -0.03 -30.20 1.77
CA ARG A 134 -1.30 -30.96 1.67
C ARG A 134 -2.53 -30.14 2.10
N GLU A 135 -2.50 -28.84 1.83
CA GLU A 135 -3.61 -27.93 2.05
C GLU A 135 -4.47 -27.79 0.79
N GLY A 136 -5.76 -27.47 0.96
CA GLY A 136 -6.65 -27.23 -0.18
C GLY A 136 -6.28 -25.93 -0.91
N HIS A 137 -6.15 -25.98 -2.24
CA HIS A 137 -5.81 -24.82 -3.08
C HIS A 137 -6.71 -23.59 -2.81
N TRP A 138 -8.02 -23.79 -2.65
CA TRP A 138 -8.97 -22.72 -2.34
C TRP A 138 -8.77 -22.10 -0.95
N GLN A 139 -8.39 -22.91 0.03
CA GLN A 139 -8.06 -22.44 1.38
C GLN A 139 -6.79 -21.59 1.34
N ALA A 140 -5.74 -22.07 0.66
CA ALA A 140 -4.48 -21.34 0.52
C ALA A 140 -4.65 -19.99 -0.20
N LEU A 141 -5.53 -19.93 -1.21
CA LEU A 141 -5.90 -18.67 -1.87
C LEU A 141 -6.69 -17.74 -0.94
N THR A 142 -7.57 -18.29 -0.10
CA THR A 142 -8.30 -17.53 0.92
C THR A 142 -7.33 -16.88 1.90
N ASP A 143 -6.37 -17.67 2.41
CA ASP A 143 -5.36 -17.22 3.35
C ASP A 143 -4.36 -16.25 2.73
N LEU A 144 -4.03 -16.41 1.45
CA LEU A 144 -3.26 -15.42 0.70
C LEU A 144 -4.01 -14.09 0.63
N GLY A 145 -5.29 -14.11 0.25
CA GLY A 145 -6.14 -12.92 0.12
C GLY A 145 -6.28 -12.15 1.43
N THR A 146 -6.50 -12.85 2.55
CA THR A 146 -6.55 -12.21 3.89
C THR A 146 -5.19 -11.63 4.27
N ARG A 147 -4.10 -12.35 4.01
CA ARG A 147 -2.72 -11.94 4.34
C ARG A 147 -2.27 -10.69 3.58
N ILE A 148 -2.57 -10.58 2.28
CA ILE A 148 -2.17 -9.42 1.46
C ILE A 148 -3.21 -8.30 1.47
N GLY A 149 -4.36 -8.51 2.10
CA GLY A 149 -5.45 -7.53 2.20
C GLY A 149 -6.20 -7.34 0.89
N ILE A 150 -6.48 -8.44 0.18
CA ILE A 150 -7.24 -8.46 -1.08
C ILE A 150 -8.52 -9.28 -0.84
N PRO A 151 -9.62 -8.61 -0.42
CA PRO A 151 -10.87 -9.28 -0.06
C PRO A 151 -11.47 -10.08 -1.22
N ASP A 152 -11.26 -9.63 -2.45
CA ASP A 152 -11.79 -10.29 -3.64
C ASP A 152 -11.21 -11.68 -3.86
N LEU A 153 -9.92 -11.85 -3.57
CA LEU A 153 -9.25 -13.15 -3.63
C LEU A 153 -9.70 -14.03 -2.47
N ALA A 154 -9.79 -13.47 -1.26
CA ALA A 154 -10.23 -14.20 -0.08
C ALA A 154 -11.65 -14.77 -0.27
N GLU A 155 -12.55 -13.94 -0.79
CA GLU A 155 -13.92 -14.33 -1.04
C GLU A 155 -14.03 -15.35 -2.19
N LEU A 156 -13.23 -15.20 -3.24
CA LEU A 156 -13.20 -16.17 -4.34
C LEU A 156 -12.77 -17.56 -3.83
N GLY A 157 -11.71 -17.64 -3.02
CA GLY A 157 -11.29 -18.90 -2.42
C GLY A 157 -12.38 -19.53 -1.56
N ARG A 158 -13.01 -18.72 -0.69
CA ARG A 158 -14.09 -19.17 0.21
C ARG A 158 -15.29 -19.72 -0.56
N LEU A 159 -15.77 -19.00 -1.58
CA LEU A 159 -16.92 -19.42 -2.38
C LEU A 159 -16.62 -20.69 -3.17
N SER A 160 -15.45 -20.76 -3.81
CA SER A 160 -15.05 -21.93 -4.58
C SER A 160 -14.89 -23.18 -3.69
N GLN A 161 -14.47 -23.03 -2.43
CA GLN A 161 -14.39 -24.13 -1.47
C GLN A 161 -15.76 -24.77 -1.20
N LEU A 162 -16.84 -23.99 -1.18
CA LEU A 162 -18.22 -24.50 -1.00
C LEU A 162 -18.76 -25.19 -2.26
N VAL A 163 -18.26 -24.81 -3.44
CA VAL A 163 -18.78 -25.21 -4.76
C VAL A 163 -17.95 -26.35 -5.39
N SER A 164 -16.89 -26.81 -4.72
CA SER A 164 -15.82 -27.66 -5.27
C SER A 164 -16.22 -29.07 -5.74
N HIS A 165 -17.47 -29.49 -5.64
CA HIS A 165 -17.86 -30.88 -5.95
C HIS A 165 -18.02 -31.15 -7.46
N GLU A 166 -18.25 -30.11 -8.27
CA GLU A 166 -18.36 -30.23 -9.73
C GLU A 166 -17.56 -29.12 -10.43
N GLY A 167 -16.54 -29.48 -11.21
CA GLY A 167 -15.61 -28.51 -11.84
C GLY A 167 -16.28 -27.48 -12.75
N ALA A 168 -17.41 -27.81 -13.37
CA ALA A 168 -18.18 -26.88 -14.20
C ALA A 168 -18.77 -25.72 -13.38
N GLN A 169 -19.25 -26.00 -12.16
CA GLN A 169 -19.84 -25.00 -11.28
C GLN A 169 -18.79 -24.01 -10.76
N VAL A 170 -17.56 -24.48 -10.55
CA VAL A 170 -16.41 -23.64 -10.19
C VAL A 170 -16.07 -22.68 -11.32
N ARG A 171 -16.02 -23.16 -12.58
CA ARG A 171 -15.73 -22.30 -13.74
C ARG A 171 -16.73 -21.15 -13.86
N ASP A 172 -18.02 -21.45 -13.76
CA ASP A 172 -19.07 -20.44 -13.91
C ASP A 172 -18.99 -19.39 -12.78
N THR A 173 -18.68 -19.83 -11.55
CA THR A 173 -18.43 -18.95 -10.40
C THR A 173 -17.23 -18.00 -10.64
N LEU A 174 -16.13 -18.51 -11.21
CA LEU A 174 -14.94 -17.70 -11.50
C LEU A 174 -15.22 -16.63 -12.57
N ILE A 175 -15.96 -16.97 -13.63
CA ILE A 175 -16.33 -16.04 -14.71
C ILE A 175 -17.23 -14.92 -14.16
N GLU A 176 -18.25 -15.26 -13.38
CA GLU A 176 -19.11 -14.26 -12.75
C GLU A 176 -18.33 -13.33 -11.82
N ARG A 177 -17.38 -13.88 -11.05
CA ARG A 177 -16.55 -13.09 -10.15
C ARG A 177 -15.60 -12.18 -10.91
N ALA A 178 -14.95 -12.66 -11.97
CA ALA A 178 -14.10 -11.87 -12.85
C ALA A 178 -14.86 -10.66 -13.44
N ALA A 179 -16.10 -10.89 -13.90
CA ALA A 179 -16.98 -9.82 -14.38
C ALA A 179 -17.37 -8.82 -13.27
N SER A 180 -17.60 -9.29 -12.03
CA SER A 180 -17.89 -8.42 -10.88
C SER A 180 -16.72 -7.52 -10.49
N ILE A 181 -15.49 -8.04 -10.54
CA ILE A 181 -14.26 -7.29 -10.23
C ILE A 181 -14.03 -6.23 -11.31
N ARG A 182 -14.16 -6.60 -12.60
CA ARG A 182 -14.00 -5.67 -13.73
C ARG A 182 -15.01 -4.51 -13.68
N ARG A 183 -16.28 -4.80 -13.34
CA ARG A 183 -17.31 -3.77 -13.14
C ARG A 183 -16.96 -2.80 -12.00
N ARG A 184 -16.47 -3.31 -10.87
CA ARG A 184 -16.04 -2.46 -9.74
C ARG A 184 -14.79 -1.64 -10.06
N ALA A 185 -13.83 -2.21 -10.80
CA ALA A 185 -12.66 -1.47 -11.25
C ALA A 185 -13.06 -0.29 -12.17
N LEU A 186 -14.00 -0.51 -13.09
CA LEU A 186 -14.53 0.54 -13.96
C LEU A 186 -15.28 1.63 -13.16
N ALA A 187 -16.15 1.23 -12.22
CA ALA A 187 -16.85 2.18 -11.35
C ALA A 187 -15.89 2.98 -10.46
N GLY A 188 -14.85 2.34 -9.95
CA GLY A 188 -13.80 2.98 -9.15
C GLY A 188 -12.99 4.00 -9.93
N SER A 189 -12.67 3.71 -11.20
CA SER A 189 -11.97 4.65 -12.08
C SER A 189 -12.75 5.94 -12.31
N LEU A 190 -14.09 5.85 -12.44
CA LEU A 190 -14.97 7.02 -12.55
C LEU A 190 -15.04 7.85 -11.25
N GLY A 191 -14.90 7.22 -10.08
CA GLY A 191 -14.91 7.91 -8.78
C GLY A 191 -13.57 8.53 -8.36
N GLN A 192 -12.45 8.09 -8.91
CA GLN A 192 -11.10 8.56 -8.52
C GLN A 192 -10.77 9.99 -8.95
N ALA A 193 -11.56 10.60 -9.83
CA ALA A 193 -11.41 12.01 -10.20
C ALA A 193 -11.58 12.96 -8.99
N GLY A 194 -12.27 12.55 -7.92
CA GLY A 194 -12.49 13.38 -6.73
C GLY A 194 -11.50 13.20 -5.57
N GLN A 195 -10.75 12.09 -5.49
CA GLN A 195 -9.96 11.74 -4.29
C GLN A 195 -8.48 12.16 -4.33
N ARG A 196 -7.95 12.53 -5.50
CA ARG A 196 -6.56 13.04 -5.59
C ARG A 196 -6.37 14.35 -4.82
N ASP A 197 -7.44 15.10 -4.60
CA ASP A 197 -7.41 16.39 -3.90
C ASP A 197 -7.06 16.29 -2.42
N GLU A 198 -7.41 15.21 -1.72
CA GLU A 198 -7.33 15.19 -0.26
C GLU A 198 -5.88 15.18 0.27
N SER A 199 -5.00 14.41 -0.40
CA SER A 199 -3.58 14.38 -0.06
C SER A 199 -2.84 15.65 -0.47
N MET A 200 -3.26 16.30 -1.56
CA MET A 200 -2.73 17.59 -1.98
C MET A 200 -3.18 18.69 -1.01
N ARG A 201 -4.42 18.63 -0.54
CA ARG A 201 -5.00 19.57 0.43
C ARG A 201 -4.31 19.50 1.78
N LEU A 202 -3.96 18.31 2.26
CA LEU A 202 -3.15 18.14 3.49
C LEU A 202 -1.72 18.67 3.32
N ALA A 203 -1.07 18.40 2.18
CA ALA A 203 0.26 18.94 1.90
C ALA A 203 0.25 20.49 1.83
N VAL A 204 -0.76 21.06 1.18
CA VAL A 204 -0.97 22.51 1.10
C VAL A 204 -1.25 23.13 2.47
N LEU A 205 -2.02 22.47 3.34
CA LEU A 205 -2.27 22.93 4.71
C LEU A 205 -0.98 23.00 5.55
N VAL A 206 -0.10 22.01 5.42
CA VAL A 206 1.21 22.01 6.11
C VAL A 206 2.11 23.13 5.59
N VAL A 207 2.17 23.32 4.26
CA VAL A 207 2.94 24.41 3.65
C VAL A 207 2.37 25.77 4.05
N ALA A 208 1.04 25.94 4.01
CA ALA A 208 0.36 27.16 4.42
C ALA A 208 0.61 27.47 5.90
N ALA A 209 0.55 26.48 6.79
CA ALA A 209 0.88 26.67 8.20
C ALA A 209 2.35 27.11 8.40
N GLY A 210 3.28 26.54 7.64
CA GLY A 210 4.68 26.97 7.63
C GLY A 210 4.87 28.42 7.15
N VAL A 211 4.17 28.82 6.09
CA VAL A 211 4.21 30.19 5.55
C VAL A 211 3.53 31.18 6.50
N ILE A 212 2.40 30.84 7.12
CA ILE A 212 1.73 31.68 8.12
C ILE A 212 2.66 31.88 9.33
N GLY A 213 3.35 30.82 9.76
CA GLY A 213 4.39 30.92 10.79
C GLY A 213 5.53 31.85 10.39
N LEU A 214 5.98 31.79 9.12
CA LEU A 214 7.00 32.69 8.58
C LEU A 214 6.53 34.15 8.52
N MET A 215 5.27 34.40 8.12
CA MET A 215 4.72 35.76 8.03
C MET A 215 4.46 36.42 9.39
N MET A 216 4.33 35.65 10.46
CA MET A 216 4.21 36.18 11.82
C MET A 216 5.52 36.84 12.31
N PHE A 217 6.66 36.56 11.67
CA PHE A 217 8.00 37.09 11.97
C PHE A 217 8.13 38.62 11.81
N PRO A 218 7.85 39.24 10.65
CA PRO A 218 7.95 40.69 10.51
C PRO A 218 6.98 41.44 11.42
N GLY A 219 5.78 40.87 11.67
CA GLY A 219 4.79 41.48 12.55
C GLY A 219 5.27 41.57 13.99
N ALA A 220 5.83 40.49 14.54
CA ALA A 220 6.35 40.48 15.91
C ALA A 220 7.60 41.37 16.08
N MET A 221 8.51 41.37 15.09
CA MET A 221 9.70 42.24 15.10
C MET A 221 9.33 43.73 14.96
N ALA A 222 8.31 44.06 14.16
CA ALA A 222 7.81 45.42 14.03
C ALA A 222 7.14 45.94 15.30
N VAL A 223 6.43 45.08 16.05
CA VAL A 223 5.81 45.46 17.34
C VAL A 223 6.86 45.64 18.45
N MET A 224 7.96 44.89 18.41
CA MET A 224 9.03 44.99 19.42
C MET A 224 10.03 46.12 19.16
N SER A 225 9.91 46.82 18.02
CA SER A 225 10.73 48.00 17.66
C SER A 225 9.97 49.33 17.75
N LEU A 226 8.73 49.29 18.24
CA LEU A 226 7.88 50.44 18.62
C LEU A 226 7.90 50.64 20.14
#